data_AF-A0AA46AJ24-F1
#
_entry.id   AF-A0AA46AJ24-F1
#
_cell.length_a   1.000
_cell.length_b   1.000
_cell.length_c   1.000
_cell.angle_alpha   90.00
_cell.angle_beta   90.00
_cell.angle_gamma   90.00
#
_symmetry.space_group_name_H-M   'P 1'
#
loop_
_entity.id
_entity.type
_entity.pdbx_description
1 polymer ?
#
loop_
_entity_poly.entity_id
_entity_poly.type
_entity_poly.pdbx_seq_one_letter_code
_entity_poly.pdbx_strand_id
1 'polypeptide(L)'
;HEHTERLTKGFYTLVEETSRKRPLSVSSVLKLLGVSTSGYYQFRNRKPSDQERRKKMIQAKIVQIYNESYQVYGAPKITEMLIKQGIHVAEKLHERRRHSCHLGITLSTNHHRSRL
;
A
#
# COMPACT_ATOMS: atom_id res chain seq x y z
N HIS A 1 -3.30 -13.49 -16.22
CA HIS A 1 -3.64 -12.18 -16.83
C HIS A 1 -3.40 -10.98 -15.89
N GLU A 2 -2.63 -11.11 -14.79
CA GLU A 2 -2.40 -9.98 -13.84
C GLU A 2 -1.27 -9.03 -14.26
N HIS A 3 -0.42 -9.41 -15.22
CA HIS A 3 0.78 -8.66 -15.58
C HIS A 3 0.48 -7.37 -16.38
N THR A 4 -0.60 -7.36 -17.17
CA THR A 4 -1.05 -6.21 -17.98
C THR A 4 -1.74 -5.13 -17.16
N GLU A 5 -2.38 -5.49 -16.04
CA GLU A 5 -3.07 -4.54 -15.15
C GLU A 5 -2.10 -3.64 -14.36
N ARG A 6 -0.92 -4.17 -13.99
CA ARG A 6 0.09 -3.39 -13.26
C ARG A 6 0.76 -2.33 -14.15
N LEU A 7 1.04 -2.68 -15.40
CA LEU A 7 1.62 -1.76 -16.39
C LEU A 7 0.64 -0.65 -16.78
N THR A 8 -0.63 -1.00 -17.03
CA THR A 8 -1.69 -0.02 -17.34
C THR A 8 -1.96 0.95 -16.18
N LYS A 9 -1.93 0.48 -14.93
CA LYS A 9 -2.01 1.35 -13.75
C LYS A 9 -0.85 2.34 -13.67
N GLY A 10 0.36 1.93 -14.05
CA GLY A 10 1.53 2.80 -14.13
C GLY A 10 1.32 3.94 -15.12
N PHE A 11 0.86 3.62 -16.34
CA PHE A 11 0.55 4.63 -17.36
C PHE A 11 -0.52 5.62 -16.89
N TYR A 12 -1.60 5.15 -16.26
CA TYR A 12 -2.65 6.05 -15.75
C TYR A 12 -2.13 7.00 -14.68
N THR A 13 -1.27 6.52 -13.77
CA THR A 13 -0.65 7.34 -12.72
C THR A 13 0.24 8.43 -13.33
N LEU A 14 1.06 8.07 -14.33
CA LEU A 14 1.94 9.01 -15.01
C LEU A 14 1.15 10.12 -15.73
N VAL A 15 0.04 9.77 -16.39
CA VAL A 15 -0.83 10.75 -17.06
C VAL A 15 -1.44 11.72 -16.04
N GLU A 16 -1.87 11.21 -14.88
CA GLU A 16 -2.41 12.03 -13.79
C GLU A 16 -1.35 13.01 -13.23
N GLU A 17 -0.13 12.54 -12.97
CA GLU A 17 0.97 13.38 -12.49
C GLU A 17 1.38 14.45 -13.51
N THR A 18 1.39 14.12 -14.79
CA THR A 18 1.76 15.05 -15.86
C THR A 18 0.68 16.12 -16.06
N SER A 19 -0.60 15.72 -16.00
CA SER A 19 -1.75 16.62 -16.08
C SER A 19 -1.77 17.65 -14.94
N ARG A 20 -1.30 17.27 -13.74
CA ARG A 20 -1.15 18.20 -12.60
C ARG A 20 -0.03 19.23 -12.81
N LYS A 21 1.04 18.86 -13.51
CA LYS A 21 2.20 19.74 -13.76
C LYS A 21 1.99 20.68 -14.95
N ARG A 22 1.28 20.23 -15.98
CA ARG A 22 1.02 20.99 -17.21
C ARG A 22 -0.38 20.69 -17.74
N PRO A 23 -1.12 21.69 -18.26
CA PRO A 23 -2.42 21.45 -18.88
C PRO A 23 -2.21 20.66 -20.19
N LEU A 24 -2.66 19.41 -20.21
CA LEU A 24 -2.57 18.50 -21.35
C LEU A 24 -3.94 17.88 -21.63
N SER A 25 -4.21 17.62 -22.91
CA SER A 25 -5.36 16.81 -23.32
C SER A 25 -5.13 15.35 -22.93
N VAL A 26 -5.80 14.90 -21.87
CA VAL A 26 -5.72 13.52 -21.37
C VAL A 26 -6.09 12.51 -22.46
N SER A 27 -7.13 12.79 -23.24
CA SER A 27 -7.57 11.93 -24.34
C SER A 27 -6.50 11.75 -25.42
N SER A 28 -5.74 12.81 -25.73
CA SER A 28 -4.66 12.76 -26.72
C SER A 28 -3.48 11.92 -26.22
N VAL A 29 -3.11 12.08 -24.95
CA VAL A 29 -2.00 11.33 -24.33
C VAL A 29 -2.33 9.84 -24.22
N LEU A 30 -3.55 9.49 -23.79
CA LEU A 30 -3.96 8.09 -23.68
C LEU A 30 -4.03 7.39 -25.05
N LYS A 31 -4.46 8.11 -26.09
CA LYS A 31 -4.45 7.61 -27.47
C LYS A 31 -3.03 7.34 -27.96
N LEU A 32 -2.07 8.21 -27.65
CA LEU A 32 -0.66 8.02 -27.99
C LEU A 32 -0.05 6.80 -27.27
N LEU A 33 -0.44 6.59 -26.01
CA LEU A 33 0.01 5.44 -25.21
C LEU A 33 -0.69 4.12 -25.57
N GLY A 34 -1.69 4.13 -26.46
CA GLY A 34 -2.44 2.94 -26.86
C GLY A 34 -3.32 2.36 -25.75
N VAL A 35 -3.68 3.14 -24.73
CA VAL A 35 -4.51 2.71 -23.60
C VAL A 35 -5.93 3.25 -23.71
N SER A 36 -6.90 2.51 -23.15
CA SER A 36 -8.31 2.91 -23.23
C SER A 36 -8.62 4.11 -22.34
N THR A 37 -9.24 5.12 -22.93
CA THR A 37 -9.74 6.30 -22.22
C THR A 37 -10.82 5.95 -21.20
N SER A 38 -11.70 4.98 -21.49
CA SER A 38 -12.75 4.56 -20.55
C SER A 38 -12.14 3.88 -19.31
N GLY A 39 -11.07 3.10 -19.50
CA GLY A 39 -10.31 2.48 -18.41
C GLY A 39 -9.66 3.51 -17.49
N TYR A 40 -9.12 4.60 -18.04
CA TYR A 40 -8.55 5.70 -17.25
C TYR A 40 -9.60 6.38 -16.36
N TYR A 41 -10.77 6.71 -16.89
CA TYR A 41 -11.82 7.34 -16.09
C TYR A 41 -12.42 6.39 -15.04
N GLN A 42 -12.54 5.10 -15.35
CA GLN A 42 -12.92 4.09 -14.36
C GLN A 42 -11.88 3.97 -13.25
N PHE A 43 -10.60 3.93 -13.60
CA PHE A 43 -9.51 3.93 -12.62
C PHE A 43 -9.54 5.17 -11.72
N ARG A 44 -9.69 6.36 -12.31
CA ARG A 44 -9.72 7.64 -11.58
C ARG A 44 -10.94 7.74 -10.64
N ASN A 45 -12.10 7.24 -11.06
CA ASN A 45 -13.33 7.27 -10.26
C ASN A 45 -13.48 6.07 -9.32
N ARG A 46 -12.52 5.13 -9.32
CA ARG A 46 -12.60 3.92 -8.51
C ARG A 46 -12.53 4.28 -7.03
N LYS A 47 -13.68 4.13 -6.34
CA LYS A 47 -13.73 4.25 -4.89
C LYS A 47 -12.96 3.08 -4.25
N PRO A 48 -12.17 3.33 -3.20
CA PRO A 48 -11.50 2.24 -2.49
C PRO A 48 -12.56 1.32 -1.87
N SER A 49 -12.36 0.01 -1.98
CA SER A 49 -13.22 -0.96 -1.29
C SER A 49 -13.10 -0.80 0.23
N ASP A 50 -14.11 -1.24 1.00
CA ASP A 50 -14.06 -1.24 2.46
C ASP A 50 -12.85 -2.00 3.01
N GLN A 51 -12.43 -3.08 2.34
CA GLN A 51 -11.19 -3.81 2.68
C GLN A 51 -9.94 -2.98 2.46
N GLU A 52 -9.85 -2.24 1.35
CA GLU A 52 -8.71 -1.36 1.07
C GLU A 52 -8.65 -0.20 2.05
N ARG A 53 -9.82 0.37 2.42
CA ARG A 53 -9.91 1.40 3.46
C ARG A 53 -9.43 0.87 4.81
N ARG A 54 -9.90 -0.31 5.22
CA ARG A 54 -9.44 -0.97 6.45
C ARG A 54 -7.93 -1.23 6.42
N LYS A 55 -7.39 -1.71 5.30
CA LYS A 55 -5.95 -1.95 5.13
C LYS A 55 -5.13 -0.67 5.26
N LYS A 56 -5.55 0.43 4.62
CA LYS A 56 -4.91 1.74 4.75
C LYS A 56 -4.94 2.28 6.18
N MET A 57 -6.08 2.14 6.86
CA MET A 57 -6.22 2.54 8.27
C MET A 57 -5.27 1.76 9.18
N ILE A 58 -5.18 0.43 9.01
CA ILE A 58 -4.25 -0.41 9.77
C ILE A 58 -2.79 0.01 9.48
N GLN A 59 -2.45 0.23 8.22
CA GLN A 59 -1.11 0.69 7.83
C GLN A 59 -0.75 2.04 8.46
N ALA A 60 -1.67 3.01 8.46
CA ALA A 60 -1.45 4.31 9.07
C ALA A 60 -1.18 4.17 10.58
N LYS A 61 -1.94 3.33 11.29
CA LYS A 61 -1.73 3.05 12.71
C LYS A 61 -0.40 2.35 13.00
N ILE A 62 0.02 1.41 12.15
CA ILE A 62 1.35 0.77 12.26
C ILE A 62 2.45 1.83 12.18
N VAL A 63 2.38 2.72 11.19
CA VAL A 63 3.37 3.80 11.01
C VAL A 63 3.35 4.76 12.20
N GLN A 64 2.17 5.11 12.71
CA GLN A 64 2.04 5.96 13.89
C GLN A 64 2.71 5.34 15.12
N ILE A 65 2.37 4.10 15.48
CA ILE A 65 2.96 3.40 16.64
C ILE A 65 4.47 3.24 16.46
N TYR A 66 4.92 2.96 15.24
CA TYR A 66 6.34 2.81 14.92
C TYR A 66 7.11 4.12 15.15
N ASN A 67 6.57 5.26 14.72
CA ASN A 67 7.18 6.57 14.93
C ASN A 67 7.11 7.01 16.41
N GLU A 68 5.99 6.80 17.10
CA GLU A 68 5.83 7.08 18.53
C GLU A 68 6.81 6.30 19.39
N SER A 69 7.15 5.08 18.97
CA SER A 69 8.08 4.20 19.67
C SER A 69 9.54 4.40 19.27
N TYR A 70 9.87 5.52 18.58
CA TYR A 70 11.21 5.80 18.05
C TYR A 70 11.82 4.62 17.27
N GLN A 71 10.97 3.87 16.55
CA GLN A 71 11.38 2.71 15.76
C GLN A 71 11.96 1.53 16.59
N VAL A 72 11.86 1.58 17.91
CA VAL A 72 12.35 0.54 18.82
C VAL A 72 11.47 -0.71 18.77
N TYR A 73 10.16 -0.53 18.53
CA TYR A 73 9.21 -1.64 18.54
C TYR A 73 9.27 -2.42 17.23
N GLY A 74 9.52 -3.72 17.36
CA GLY A 74 9.40 -4.66 16.25
C GLY A 74 7.96 -5.04 15.93
N ALA A 75 7.77 -5.76 14.82
CA ALA A 75 6.49 -6.30 14.38
C ALA A 75 5.62 -6.93 15.51
N PRO A 76 6.14 -7.79 16.41
CA PRO A 76 5.29 -8.41 17.43
C PRO A 76 4.69 -7.40 18.41
N LYS A 77 5.50 -6.47 18.94
CA LYS A 77 5.03 -5.44 19.88
C LYS A 77 4.01 -4.49 19.24
N ILE A 78 4.19 -4.17 17.97
CA ILE A 78 3.24 -3.33 17.23
C ILE A 78 1.90 -4.06 17.08
N THR A 79 1.90 -5.36 16.76
CA THR A 79 0.66 -6.14 16.69
C THR A 79 -0.04 -6.22 18.04
N GLU A 80 0.68 -6.44 19.13
CA GLU A 80 0.10 -6.42 20.49
C GLU A 80 -0.58 -5.08 20.80
N MET A 81 0.05 -3.96 20.42
CA MET A 81 -0.54 -2.63 20.57
C MET A 81 -1.79 -2.44 19.72
N LEU A 82 -1.81 -2.96 18.49
CA LEU A 82 -3.00 -2.91 17.64
C LEU A 82 -4.17 -3.73 18.22
N ILE A 83 -3.88 -4.91 18.79
CA ILE A 83 -4.89 -5.73 19.48
C ILE A 83 -5.43 -5.00 20.71
N LYS A 84 -4.56 -4.38 21.52
CA LYS A 84 -4.95 -3.53 22.66
C LYS A 84 -5.83 -2.34 22.25
N GLN A 85 -5.62 -1.79 21.05
CA GLN A 85 -6.47 -0.75 20.47
C GLN A 85 -7.77 -1.28 19.84
N GLY A 86 -8.12 -2.56 20.05
CA GLY A 86 -9.35 -3.18 19.53
C GLY A 86 -9.30 -3.52 18.05
N ILE A 87 -8.13 -3.48 17.41
CA ILE A 87 -7.96 -3.83 15.99
C ILE A 87 -7.50 -5.27 15.90
N HIS A 88 -8.44 -6.16 15.63
CA HIS A 88 -8.13 -7.54 15.27
C HIS A 88 -7.54 -7.58 13.84
N VAL A 89 -6.22 -7.67 13.78
CA VAL A 89 -5.50 -8.06 12.55
C VAL A 89 -5.50 -9.59 12.54
N ALA A 90 -6.19 -10.19 11.56
CA ALA A 90 -6.14 -11.64 11.41
C ALA A 90 -4.68 -12.08 11.21
N GLU A 91 -4.27 -13.08 11.99
CA GLU A 91 -2.93 -13.70 12.08
C GLU A 91 -2.27 -14.03 10.72
N LYS A 92 -3.05 -14.04 9.63
CA LYS A 92 -2.61 -14.21 8.24
C LYS A 92 -1.67 -13.11 7.71
N LEU A 93 -1.31 -12.10 8.51
CA LEU A 93 -0.21 -11.16 8.21
C LEU A 93 1.15 -11.66 8.73
N HIS A 94 1.19 -12.61 9.67
CA HIS A 94 2.40 -12.99 10.37
C HIS A 94 3.23 -14.07 9.62
N GLU A 95 2.59 -14.96 8.85
CA GLU A 95 3.25 -16.23 8.43
C GLU A 95 3.38 -16.43 6.91
N ARG A 96 3.35 -15.39 6.07
CA ARG A 96 3.63 -15.54 4.61
C ARG A 96 4.45 -14.39 4.03
N ARG A 97 5.64 -14.16 4.58
CA ARG A 97 6.66 -13.29 3.97
C ARG A 97 8.03 -13.96 3.88
N ARG A 98 8.08 -15.24 3.49
CA ARG A 98 9.35 -15.85 3.05
C ARG A 98 9.73 -15.53 1.61
N HIS A 99 8.82 -15.11 0.73
CA HIS A 99 9.18 -14.65 -0.60
C HIS A 99 8.30 -13.49 -1.06
N SER A 100 8.94 -12.39 -1.47
CA SER A 100 8.40 -11.24 -2.20
C SER A 100 7.46 -10.28 -1.45
N CYS A 101 8.05 -9.32 -0.73
CA CYS A 101 7.35 -8.15 -0.21
C CYS A 101 7.37 -7.01 -1.24
N HIS A 102 6.21 -6.71 -1.86
CA HIS A 102 6.02 -5.52 -2.69
C HIS A 102 5.46 -4.31 -1.91
N LEU A 103 5.54 -4.33 -0.57
CA LEU A 103 5.31 -3.17 0.28
C LEU A 103 6.53 -3.04 1.20
N GLY A 104 7.39 -2.07 0.87
CA GLY A 104 8.70 -1.80 1.46
C GLY A 104 8.66 -1.31 2.91
N ILE A 105 8.02 -2.06 3.80
CA ILE A 105 8.22 -1.96 5.24
C ILE A 105 8.43 -3.39 5.72
N THR A 106 9.70 -3.78 5.84
CA THR A 106 10.13 -5.00 6.55
C THR A 106 10.35 -4.60 8.00
N LEU A 107 9.36 -4.84 8.86
CA LEU A 107 9.54 -4.73 10.30
C LEU A 107 10.33 -5.96 10.76
N SER A 108 11.66 -5.85 10.82
CA SER A 108 12.51 -6.93 11.34
C SER A 108 12.08 -7.29 12.76
N THR A 109 11.96 -8.59 13.02
CA THR A 109 11.69 -9.13 14.35
C THR A 109 12.89 -8.83 15.24
N ASN A 110 12.81 -7.83 16.12
CA ASN A 110 13.73 -7.69 17.24
C ASN A 110 13.43 -8.82 18.24
N HIS A 111 14.01 -9.99 18.00
CA HIS A 111 14.08 -11.07 18.98
C HIS A 111 15.14 -10.65 19.99
N HIS A 112 14.71 -10.08 21.12
CA HIS A 112 15.59 -9.82 22.25
C HIS A 112 16.09 -11.18 22.75
N ARG A 113 17.27 -11.56 22.27
CA ARG A 113 17.97 -12.77 22.71
C ARG A 113 18.50 -12.46 24.11
N SER A 114 17.68 -12.69 25.12
CA SER A 114 18.14 -12.76 26.51
C SER A 114 19.16 -13.88 26.58
N ARG A 115 20.45 -13.51 26.61
CA ARG A 115 21.52 -14.40 27.07
C ARG A 115 21.60 -14.26 28.58
N LEU A 116 21.61 -15.43 29.23
CA LEU A 116 21.93 -15.69 30.63
C LEU A 116 23.16 -14.92 31.10
#